data_AF-A0A9W6DT18-F1
#
_entry.id   AF-A0A9W6DT18-F1
#
_cell.length_a   1.000
_cell.length_b   1.000
_cell.length_c   1.000
_cell.angle_alpha   90.00
_cell.angle_beta   90.00
_cell.angle_gamma   90.00
#
_symmetry.space_group_name_H-M   'P 1'
#
loop_
_entity.id
_entity.type
_entity.pdbx_description
1 polymer ?
#
loop_
_entity_poly.entity_id
_entity_poly.type
_entity_poly.pdbx_seq_one_letter_code
_entity_poly.pdbx_strand_id
1 'polypeptide(L)'
;MKYEIRDNHQTIALLRQWFDTIDPITYRKQNPWSGELTDAYEHYKYLDKIFIQRKAIYMNEPLLTMDATPDQHVKSIQLAIEWGEAALSSAKARIHVLANYRNAYDVTVINSHIEEAERHLFSAMSALREARTNFEGIPPCPEALEQPWLICLVV
;
A
#
# COMPACT_ATOMS: atom_id res chain seq x y z
N MET A 1 -22.65 2.80 -1.52
CA MET A 1 -22.08 3.59 -0.41
C MET A 1 -20.64 3.93 -0.80
N LYS A 2 -20.37 5.18 -1.21
CA LYS A 2 -19.02 5.61 -1.61
C LYS A 2 -18.23 5.85 -0.34
N TYR A 3 -17.17 5.09 -0.08
CA TYR A 3 -16.24 5.42 0.99
C TYR A 3 -15.57 6.75 0.62
N GLU A 4 -16.00 7.81 1.28
CA GLU A 4 -15.43 9.13 1.09
C GLU A 4 -14.01 9.14 1.63
N ILE A 5 -13.03 9.24 0.73
CA ILE A 5 -11.63 9.59 1.02
C ILE A 5 -11.62 11.07 1.46
N ARG A 6 -12.24 11.39 2.59
CA ARG A 6 -12.44 12.79 3.01
C ARG A 6 -11.44 13.30 4.04
N ASP A 7 -10.56 12.44 4.58
CA ASP A 7 -9.72 12.86 5.72
C ASP A 7 -8.20 12.91 5.46
N ASN A 8 -7.73 12.51 4.28
CA ASN A 8 -6.30 12.54 4.01
C ASN A 8 -5.75 13.97 3.85
N HIS A 9 -6.58 14.93 3.41
CA HIS A 9 -6.13 16.31 3.21
C HIS A 9 -5.82 17.03 4.52
N GLN A 10 -6.62 16.79 5.57
CA GLN A 10 -6.34 17.33 6.90
C GLN A 10 -5.09 16.69 7.50
N THR A 11 -4.95 15.37 7.41
CA THR A 11 -3.75 14.67 7.88
C THR A 11 -2.49 15.15 7.15
N ILE A 12 -2.53 15.34 5.83
CA ILE A 12 -1.41 15.90 5.06
C ILE A 12 -1.11 17.34 5.48
N ALA A 13 -2.12 18.16 5.73
CA ALA A 13 -1.94 19.54 6.18
C ALA A 13 -1.31 19.61 7.57
N LEU A 14 -1.77 18.77 8.51
CA LEU A 14 -1.20 18.66 9.85
C LEU A 14 0.25 18.17 9.83
N LEU A 15 0.57 17.20 8.96
CA LEU A 15 1.95 16.73 8.78
C LEU A 15 2.87 17.82 8.22
N ARG A 16 2.39 18.64 7.28
CA ARG A 16 3.14 19.78 6.75
C ARG A 16 3.38 20.84 7.83
N GLN A 17 2.33 21.17 8.59
CA GLN A 17 2.43 22.14 9.67
C GLN A 17 3.39 21.68 10.77
N TRP A 18 3.37 20.39 11.13
CA TRP A 18 4.33 19.81 12.05
C TRP A 18 5.77 19.88 11.50
N PHE A 19 5.98 19.57 10.21
CA PHE A 19 7.29 19.66 9.58
C PHE A 19 7.91 21.06 9.72
N ASP A 20 7.09 22.11 9.61
CA ASP A 20 7.55 23.50 9.75
C ASP A 20 7.94 23.87 11.20
N THR A 21 7.49 23.10 12.20
CA THR A 21 7.85 23.30 13.62
C THR A 21 9.13 22.58 14.05
N ILE A 22 9.70 21.75 13.17
CA ILE A 22 10.90 20.99 13.47
C ILE A 22 12.13 21.89 13.41
N ASP A 23 12.85 22.03 14.53
CA ASP A 23 14.16 22.67 14.56
C ASP A 23 15.20 21.78 13.84
N PRO A 24 15.79 22.25 12.71
CA PRO A 24 16.78 21.48 11.96
C PRO A 24 18.08 21.22 12.76
N ILE A 25 18.34 21.96 13.83
CA ILE A 25 19.48 21.72 14.73
C ILE A 25 19.20 20.55 15.68
N THR A 26 17.96 20.39 16.14
CA THR A 26 17.54 19.26 16.98
C THR A 26 17.49 17.94 16.19
N TYR A 27 17.19 18.01 14.89
CA TYR A 27 17.15 16.85 13.97
C TYR A 27 18.43 16.73 13.12
N ARG A 28 19.54 17.30 13.60
CA ARG A 28 20.81 17.29 12.88
C ARG A 28 21.18 15.83 12.60
N LYS A 29 21.17 15.47 11.32
CA LYS A 29 21.50 14.15 10.78
C LYS A 29 22.86 13.73 11.38
N GLN A 30 22.87 12.91 12.44
CA GLN A 30 24.15 12.40 12.95
C GLN A 30 24.70 11.51 11.85
N ASN A 31 25.88 11.87 11.35
CA ASN A 31 26.55 11.13 10.31
C ASN A 31 27.84 10.59 10.93
N PRO A 32 28.05 9.26 10.95
CA PRO A 32 27.19 8.23 10.34
C PRO A 32 25.93 7.91 11.17
N TRP A 33 24.90 7.40 10.49
CA TRP A 33 23.78 6.71 11.14
C TRP A 33 24.27 5.42 11.81
N SER A 34 23.50 4.90 12.77
CA SER A 34 23.76 3.55 13.28
C SER A 34 23.63 2.52 12.16
N GLY A 35 24.31 1.38 12.31
CA GLY A 35 24.20 0.27 11.36
C GLY A 35 22.75 -0.18 11.18
N GLU A 36 22.03 -0.36 12.28
CA GLU A 36 20.61 -0.75 12.27
C GLU A 36 19.70 0.24 11.51
N LEU A 37 19.93 1.55 11.66
CA LEU A 37 19.17 2.56 10.94
C LEU A 37 19.51 2.56 9.44
N THR A 38 20.78 2.31 9.12
CA THR A 38 21.27 2.19 7.74
C THR A 38 20.64 0.98 7.06
N ASP A 39 20.68 -0.19 7.68
CA ASP A 39 20.11 -1.43 7.15
C ASP A 39 18.60 -1.31 6.95
N ALA A 40 17.89 -0.73 7.93
CA ALA A 40 16.45 -0.48 7.82
C ALA A 40 16.13 0.48 6.67
N TYR A 41 16.94 1.53 6.49
CA TYR A 41 16.75 2.49 5.41
C TYR A 41 16.99 1.86 4.04
N GLU A 42 18.06 1.09 3.88
CA GLU A 42 18.38 0.39 2.63
C GLU A 42 17.28 -0.62 2.28
N HIS A 43 16.80 -1.38 3.26
CA HIS A 43 15.68 -2.31 3.07
C HIS A 43 14.40 -1.60 2.63
N TYR A 44 14.06 -0.47 3.27
CA TYR A 44 12.95 0.38 2.83
C TYR A 44 13.14 0.86 1.39
N LYS A 45 14.32 1.37 1.04
CA LYS A 45 14.59 1.87 -0.32
C LYS A 45 14.53 0.78 -1.37
N TYR A 46 14.90 -0.45 -1.05
CA TYR A 46 14.71 -1.60 -1.91
C TYR A 46 13.21 -1.86 -2.17
N LEU A 47 12.39 -1.91 -1.12
CA LEU A 47 10.94 -2.14 -1.24
C LEU A 47 10.20 -0.98 -1.93
N ASP A 48 10.65 0.26 -1.71
CA ASP A 48 10.12 1.46 -2.38
C ASP A 48 10.32 1.38 -3.91
N LYS A 49 11.44 0.83 -4.39
CA LYS A 49 11.63 0.57 -5.83
C LYS A 49 10.62 -0.43 -6.37
N ILE A 50 10.34 -1.50 -5.63
CA ILE A 50 9.34 -2.51 -6.03
C ILE A 50 7.94 -1.89 -6.05
N PHE A 51 7.59 -1.10 -5.05
CA PHE A 51 6.33 -0.35 -5.01
C PHE A 51 6.17 0.56 -6.23
N ILE A 52 7.19 1.35 -6.57
CA ILE A 52 7.17 2.25 -7.74
C ILE A 52 6.98 1.45 -9.03
N GLN A 53 7.67 0.32 -9.18
CA GLN A 53 7.54 -0.56 -10.34
C GLN A 53 6.13 -1.14 -10.46
N ARG A 54 5.58 -1.72 -9.39
CA ARG A 54 4.23 -2.31 -9.40
C ARG A 54 3.15 -1.26 -9.64
N LYS A 55 3.30 -0.07 -9.05
CA LYS A 55 2.44 1.07 -9.32
C LYS A 55 2.46 1.45 -10.80
N ALA A 56 3.64 1.55 -11.40
CA ALA A 56 3.77 1.89 -12.81
C ALA A 56 3.11 0.84 -13.72
N ILE A 57 3.28 -0.45 -13.43
CA ILE A 57 2.62 -1.54 -14.16
C ILE A 57 1.10 -1.38 -14.10
N TYR A 58 0.53 -1.24 -12.89
CA TYR A 58 -0.91 -1.09 -12.73
C TYR A 58 -1.47 0.17 -13.40
N MET A 59 -0.77 1.31 -13.26
CA MET A 59 -1.21 2.59 -13.83
C MET A 59 -1.08 2.67 -15.35
N ASN A 60 -0.28 1.80 -15.97
CA ASN A 60 -0.14 1.72 -17.42
C ASN A 60 -1.17 0.78 -18.06
N GLU A 61 -1.94 0.03 -17.26
CA GLU A 61 -3.05 -0.75 -17.81
C GLU A 61 -4.15 0.19 -18.34
N PRO A 62 -4.75 -0.12 -19.50
CA PRO A 62 -5.85 0.67 -20.03
C PRO A 62 -7.03 0.62 -19.06
N LEU A 63 -7.71 1.76 -18.90
CA LEU A 63 -8.96 1.81 -18.17
C LEU A 63 -9.96 0.86 -18.82
N LEU A 64 -10.49 -0.07 -18.03
CA LEU A 64 -11.46 -1.04 -18.51
C LEU A 64 -12.75 -0.30 -18.89
N THR A 65 -13.22 -0.55 -20.10
CA THR A 65 -14.53 -0.09 -20.57
C THR A 65 -15.62 -1.09 -20.14
N MET A 66 -16.89 -0.77 -20.39
CA MET A 66 -18.00 -1.70 -20.13
C MET A 66 -17.92 -2.98 -20.98
N ASP A 67 -17.18 -2.95 -22.08
CA ASP A 67 -17.00 -4.08 -23.01
C ASP A 67 -15.76 -4.93 -22.67
N ALA A 68 -15.09 -4.67 -21.55
CA ALA A 68 -13.92 -5.42 -21.13
C ALA A 68 -14.28 -6.89 -20.84
N THR A 69 -13.39 -7.80 -21.25
CA THR A 69 -13.60 -9.23 -21.01
C THR A 69 -13.41 -9.57 -19.54
N PRO A 70 -14.03 -10.65 -19.03
CA PRO A 70 -13.77 -11.14 -17.68
C PRO A 70 -12.27 -11.32 -17.38
N ASP A 71 -11.48 -11.83 -18.33
CA ASP A 71 -10.03 -11.99 -18.16
C ASP A 71 -9.29 -10.66 -17.99
N GLN A 72 -9.73 -9.61 -18.68
CA GLN A 72 -9.17 -8.26 -18.50
C GLN A 72 -9.48 -7.71 -17.10
N HIS A 73 -10.68 -7.96 -16.58
CA HIS A 73 -11.05 -7.62 -15.20
C HIS A 73 -10.22 -8.40 -14.18
N VAL A 74 -10.07 -9.72 -14.36
CA VAL A 74 -9.25 -10.58 -13.49
C VAL A 74 -7.79 -10.11 -13.48
N LYS A 75 -7.21 -9.83 -14.65
CA LYS A 75 -5.84 -9.31 -14.76
C LYS A 75 -5.69 -7.96 -14.05
N SER A 76 -6.65 -7.04 -14.23
CA SER A 76 -6.61 -5.72 -13.57
C SER A 76 -6.66 -5.85 -12.04
N ILE A 77 -7.51 -6.74 -11.51
CA ILE A 77 -7.61 -7.01 -10.08
C ILE A 77 -6.30 -7.62 -9.55
N GLN A 78 -5.73 -8.60 -10.26
CA GLN A 78 -4.44 -9.20 -9.90
C GLN A 78 -3.34 -8.14 -9.79
N LEU A 79 -3.23 -7.25 -10.77
CA LEU A 79 -2.24 -6.17 -10.75
C LEU A 79 -2.49 -5.15 -9.63
N ALA A 80 -3.75 -4.87 -9.30
CA ALA A 80 -4.12 -4.03 -8.16
C ALA A 80 -3.68 -4.66 -6.83
N ILE A 81 -3.88 -5.97 -6.67
CA ILE A 81 -3.45 -6.73 -5.48
C ILE A 81 -1.92 -6.69 -5.35
N GLU A 82 -1.18 -6.98 -6.43
CA GLU A 82 0.29 -6.93 -6.43
C GLU A 82 0.83 -5.53 -6.09
N TRP A 83 0.20 -4.48 -6.60
CA TRP A 83 0.53 -3.11 -6.23
C TRP A 83 0.24 -2.83 -4.75
N GLY A 84 -0.91 -3.29 -4.25
CA GLY A 84 -1.28 -3.19 -2.83
C GLY A 84 -0.28 -3.89 -1.91
N GLU A 85 0.14 -5.11 -2.24
CA GLU A 85 1.12 -5.89 -1.47
C GLU A 85 2.48 -5.17 -1.40
N ALA A 86 2.93 -4.60 -2.52
CA ALA A 86 4.16 -3.84 -2.57
C ALA A 86 4.06 -2.52 -1.78
N ALA A 87 2.90 -1.85 -1.82
CA ALA A 87 2.64 -0.63 -1.06
C ALA A 87 2.68 -0.90 0.46
N LEU A 88 2.04 -1.97 0.93
CA LEU A 88 2.05 -2.34 2.35
C LEU A 88 3.45 -2.72 2.82
N SER A 89 4.20 -3.48 2.02
CA SER A 89 5.58 -3.86 2.34
C SER A 89 6.48 -2.63 2.48
N SER A 90 6.40 -1.69 1.53
CA SER A 90 7.14 -0.43 1.58
C SER A 90 6.74 0.44 2.79
N ALA A 91 5.43 0.56 3.06
CA ALA A 91 4.91 1.32 4.19
C ALA A 91 5.38 0.74 5.54
N LYS A 92 5.32 -0.59 5.71
CA LYS A 92 5.82 -1.27 6.91
C LYS A 92 7.32 -1.02 7.12
N ALA A 93 8.12 -1.14 6.07
CA ALA A 93 9.56 -0.87 6.16
C ALA A 93 9.84 0.60 6.50
N ARG A 94 9.05 1.54 5.97
CA ARG A 94 9.17 2.96 6.31
C ARG A 94 8.85 3.25 7.77
N ILE A 95 7.81 2.62 8.32
CA ILE A 95 7.48 2.71 9.75
C ILE A 95 8.63 2.15 10.59
N HIS A 96 9.24 1.03 10.16
CA HIS A 96 10.40 0.46 10.85
C HIS A 96 11.61 1.41 10.88
N VAL A 97 11.88 2.13 9.77
CA VAL A 97 12.90 3.19 9.75
C VAL A 97 12.60 4.29 10.78
N LEU A 98 11.34 4.73 10.88
CA LEU A 98 10.94 5.75 11.85
C LEU A 98 11.09 5.26 13.29
N ALA A 99 10.78 4.01 13.57
CA ALA A 99 10.98 3.40 14.88
C ALA A 99 12.47 3.32 15.25
N ASN A 100 13.34 2.91 14.33
CA ASN A 100 14.79 2.88 14.55
C ASN A 100 15.36 4.29 14.71
N TYR A 101 14.88 5.26 13.94
CA TYR A 101 15.24 6.67 14.09
C TYR A 101 14.85 7.21 15.47
N ARG A 102 13.61 6.93 15.91
CA ARG A 102 13.12 7.28 17.24
C ARG A 102 14.05 6.75 18.33
N ASN A 103 14.41 5.47 18.24
CA ASN A 103 15.23 4.80 19.25
C ASN A 103 16.68 5.32 19.25
N ALA A 104 17.25 5.60 18.06
CA ALA A 104 18.62 6.10 17.93
C ALA A 104 18.83 7.52 18.46
N TYR A 105 17.78 8.35 18.44
CA TYR A 105 17.86 9.78 18.76
C TYR A 105 16.94 10.23 19.90
N ASP A 106 16.29 9.29 20.58
CA ASP A 106 15.33 9.54 21.67
C ASP A 106 14.24 10.59 21.31
N VAL A 107 13.74 10.52 20.08
CA VAL A 107 12.76 11.50 19.55
C VAL A 107 11.35 11.05 19.92
N THR A 108 10.94 11.29 21.16
CA THR A 108 9.63 10.82 21.67
C THR A 108 8.42 11.44 20.96
N VAL A 109 8.57 12.63 20.40
CA VAL A 109 7.48 13.38 19.73
C VAL A 109 6.90 12.70 18.50
N ILE A 110 7.62 11.76 17.87
CA ILE A 110 7.12 11.04 16.68
C ILE A 110 6.34 9.76 17.03
N ASN A 111 6.24 9.40 18.31
CA ASN A 111 5.64 8.13 18.73
C ASN A 111 4.16 8.00 18.34
N SER A 112 3.35 9.03 18.60
CA SER A 112 1.92 9.04 18.23
C SER A 112 1.70 8.92 16.73
N HIS A 113 2.60 9.48 15.92
CA HIS A 113 2.56 9.37 14.45
C HIS A 113 2.92 7.96 13.97
N ILE A 114 3.89 7.30 14.62
CA ILE A 114 4.23 5.89 14.35
C ILE A 114 3.01 5.01 14.66
N GLU A 115 2.38 5.19 15.82
CA GLU A 115 1.20 4.42 16.20
C GLU A 115 0.01 4.63 15.25
N GLU A 116 -0.24 5.87 14.81
CA GLU A 116 -1.28 6.15 13.81
C GLU A 116 -0.96 5.50 12.45
N ALA A 117 0.30 5.56 12.02
CA ALA A 117 0.74 4.90 10.79
C ALA A 117 0.57 3.37 10.87
N GLU A 118 0.84 2.76 12.02
CA GLU A 118 0.61 1.32 12.26
C GLU A 118 -0.88 0.96 12.22
N ARG A 119 -1.76 1.80 12.80
CA ARG A 119 -3.22 1.63 12.71
C ARG A 119 -3.70 1.65 11.27
N HIS A 120 -3.26 2.63 10.48
CA HIS A 120 -3.60 2.71 9.06
C HIS A 120 -3.04 1.51 8.27
N LEU A 121 -1.81 1.09 8.56
CA LEU A 121 -1.20 -0.09 7.94
C LEU A 121 -2.04 -1.34 8.21
N PHE A 122 -2.46 -1.56 9.46
CA PHE A 122 -3.28 -2.71 9.83
C PHE A 122 -4.64 -2.71 9.11
N SER A 123 -5.31 -1.55 9.06
CA SER A 123 -6.57 -1.40 8.32
C SER A 123 -6.38 -1.73 6.83
N ALA A 124 -5.32 -1.21 6.21
CA ALA A 124 -5.02 -1.47 4.80
C ALA A 124 -4.65 -2.95 4.54
N MET A 125 -3.93 -3.60 5.46
CA MET A 125 -3.66 -5.05 5.41
C MET A 125 -4.94 -5.87 5.42
N SER A 126 -5.90 -5.53 6.29
CA SER A 126 -7.20 -6.21 6.33
C SER A 126 -7.98 -6.05 5.04
N ALA A 127 -8.04 -4.83 4.49
CA ALA A 127 -8.70 -4.57 3.21
C ALA A 127 -8.07 -5.36 2.05
N LEU A 128 -6.74 -5.43 2.00
CA LEU A 128 -6.05 -6.21 0.97
C LEU A 128 -6.28 -7.72 1.13
N ARG A 129 -6.30 -8.23 2.37
CA ARG A 129 -6.61 -9.63 2.65
C ARG A 129 -8.01 -10.00 2.17
N GLU A 130 -8.99 -9.13 2.41
CA GLU A 130 -10.36 -9.33 1.95
C GLU A 130 -10.43 -9.31 0.41
N ALA A 131 -9.79 -8.32 -0.23
CA ALA A 131 -9.72 -8.23 -1.69
C ALA A 131 -9.10 -9.49 -2.31
N ARG A 132 -8.02 -10.02 -1.70
CA ARG A 132 -7.37 -11.25 -2.13
C ARG A 132 -8.25 -12.48 -1.96
N THR A 133 -8.93 -12.61 -0.82
CA THR A 133 -9.87 -13.72 -0.56
C THR A 133 -10.98 -13.73 -1.60
N ASN A 134 -11.53 -12.55 -1.92
CA ASN A 134 -12.57 -12.42 -2.94
C ASN A 134 -12.05 -12.76 -4.34
N PHE A 135 -10.82 -12.37 -4.67
CA PHE A 135 -10.18 -12.69 -5.94
C PHE A 135 -9.91 -14.20 -6.09
N GLU A 136 -9.38 -14.85 -5.05
CA GLU A 136 -9.13 -16.30 -5.03
C GLU A 136 -10.43 -17.12 -5.10
N GLY A 137 -11.56 -16.53 -4.69
CA GLY A 137 -12.89 -17.12 -4.80
C GLY A 137 -13.54 -17.02 -6.18
N ILE A 138 -12.93 -16.33 -7.15
CA ILE A 138 -13.45 -16.23 -8.52
C ILE A 138 -13.26 -17.59 -9.21
N PRO A 139 -14.34 -18.30 -9.61
CA PRO A 139 -14.19 -19.55 -10.33
C PRO A 139 -13.53 -19.31 -11.68
N PRO A 140 -12.70 -20.23 -12.18
CA PRO A 140 -12.16 -20.13 -13.53
C PRO A 140 -13.33 -20.02 -14.52
N CYS A 141 -13.21 -19.14 -15.51
CA CYS A 141 -14.18 -19.09 -16.60
C CYS A 141 -14.25 -20.50 -17.21
N PRO A 142 -15.42 -21.14 -17.31
CA PRO A 142 -15.50 -22.42 -17.98
C PRO A 142 -14.95 -22.21 -19.40
N GLU A 143 -13.87 -22.91 -19.72
CA GLU A 143 -13.41 -23.05 -21.11
C GLU A 143 -14.66 -23.29 -21.95
N ALA A 144 -14.81 -22.53 -23.04
CA ALA A 144 -15.96 -22.58 -23.92
C ALA A 144 -16.38 -24.03 -24.18
N LEU A 145 -17.32 -24.53 -23.37
CA LEU A 145 -17.95 -25.81 -23.60
C LEU A 145 -18.74 -25.59 -24.86
N GLU A 146 -18.38 -26.34 -25.89
CA GLU A 146 -18.99 -26.39 -27.21
C GLU A 146 -20.47 -26.78 -27.16
N GLN A 147 -21.35 -26.17 -26.36
CA GLN A 147 -22.79 -26.47 -26.38
C GLN A 147 -23.64 -25.21 -26.09
N PRO A 148 -24.27 -24.60 -27.12
CA PRO A 148 -24.94 -23.30 -27.04
C PRO A 148 -26.33 -23.31 -26.39
N TRP A 149 -26.67 -24.26 -25.51
CA TRP A 149 -28.05 -24.41 -25.01
C TRP A 149 -28.21 -24.72 -23.52
N LEU A 150 -27.16 -24.71 -22.70
CA LEU A 150 -27.32 -24.76 -21.24
C LEU A 150 -27.29 -23.38 -20.62
N ILE A 151 -28.46 -22.75 -20.65
CA ILE A 151 -28.87 -21.68 -19.74
C ILE A 151 -28.84 -22.26 -18.31
N CYS A 152 -27.90 -21.83 -17.48
CA CYS A 152 -27.99 -22.05 -16.04
C CYS A 152 -28.94 -21.01 -15.42
N LEU A 153 -30.20 -21.41 -15.33
CA LEU A 153 -31.06 -21.11 -14.19
C LEU A 153 -30.35 -21.49 -12.90
N VAL A 154 -30.04 -20.53 -12.04
CA VAL A 154 -30.04 -20.75 -10.58
C VAL A 154 -30.68 -19.53 -9.94
N VAL A 155 -31.78 -19.81 -9.27
CA VAL A 155 -32.61 -18.92 -8.44
C VAL A 155 -31.84 -18.46 -7.20
#